data_AF-A0A804Q005-F1
#
_entry.id   AF-A0A804Q005-F1
#
_cell.length_a   1.000
_cell.length_b   1.000
_cell.length_c   1.000
_cell.angle_alpha   90.00
_cell.angle_beta   90.00
_cell.angle_gamma   90.00
#
_symmetry.space_group_name_H-M   'P 1'
#
loop_
_entity.id
_entity.type
_entity.pdbx_description
1 polymer ?
#
loop_
_entity_poly.entity_id
_entity_poly.type
_entity_poly.pdbx_seq_one_letter_code
_entity_poly.pdbx_strand_id
1 'polypeptide(L)'
;MDGGRAAAVGGDPSPIAAPSNPPALSSRPVDVSSFTHTPCYCEENVYMLCNELIRTGVADPAGTDLYVVFISNEEKKVPLWHQKAGHSDDGFICWDYHVICIQSRRSKEVLDFVWDLDSDLPFPSPLIQYVSEAIQPLSFGNSRYARQKPYEGS
;
A
#
# COMPACT_ATOMS: atom_id res chain seq x y z
N MET A 1 -22.14 -78.73 17.12
CA MET A 1 -21.66 -77.65 18.00
C MET A 1 -20.95 -76.65 17.12
N ASP A 2 -21.40 -75.41 17.24
CA ASP A 2 -21.26 -74.29 16.32
C ASP A 2 -19.83 -73.77 16.10
N GLY A 3 -19.62 -73.27 14.87
CA GLY A 3 -19.31 -71.87 14.61
C GLY A 3 -18.08 -71.21 15.27
N GLY A 4 -17.16 -70.72 14.44
CA GLY A 4 -16.15 -69.75 14.86
C GLY A 4 -15.28 -69.25 13.73
N ARG A 5 -15.68 -68.12 13.12
CA ARG A 5 -15.03 -67.41 12.02
C ARG A 5 -14.42 -66.12 12.58
N ALA A 6 -13.14 -65.82 12.32
CA ALA A 6 -12.53 -64.49 12.43
C ALA A 6 -11.20 -64.51 11.65
N ALA A 7 -11.08 -63.87 10.48
CA ALA A 7 -10.89 -62.44 10.21
C ALA A 7 -9.41 -62.01 10.26
N ALA A 8 -8.92 -61.62 9.08
CA ALA A 8 -7.59 -61.11 8.79
C ALA A 8 -7.41 -59.65 9.25
N VAL A 9 -6.18 -59.24 9.57
CA VAL A 9 -5.76 -57.83 9.50
C VAL A 9 -4.31 -57.78 9.01
N GLY A 10 -4.13 -57.45 7.72
CA GLY A 10 -2.88 -56.90 7.20
C GLY A 10 -2.82 -55.41 7.55
N GLY A 11 -1.68 -54.96 8.07
CA GLY A 11 -1.43 -53.55 8.35
C GLY A 11 -0.78 -52.88 7.14
N ASP A 12 -1.52 -51.97 6.49
CA ASP A 12 -0.93 -51.02 5.55
C ASP A 12 -0.17 -49.91 6.32
N PRO A 13 1.02 -49.47 5.84
CA PRO A 13 1.68 -48.30 6.40
C PRO A 13 0.96 -47.02 5.97
N SER A 14 0.71 -46.15 6.95
CA SER A 14 0.04 -44.85 6.76
C SER A 14 0.80 -43.95 5.78
N PRO A 15 0.11 -43.17 4.93
CA PRO A 15 0.76 -42.23 4.03
C PRO A 15 1.34 -41.04 4.80
N ILE A 16 2.60 -40.71 4.49
CA ILE A 16 3.31 -39.52 4.97
C ILE A 16 2.50 -38.29 4.56
N ALA A 17 2.06 -37.50 5.55
CA ALA A 17 1.34 -36.25 5.34
C ALA A 17 2.19 -35.27 4.53
N ALA A 18 1.59 -34.70 3.47
CA ALA A 18 2.19 -33.65 2.66
C ALA A 18 2.43 -32.38 3.50
N PRO A 19 3.46 -31.57 3.19
CA PRO A 19 3.74 -30.34 3.92
C PRO A 19 2.57 -29.36 3.81
N SER A 20 2.16 -28.87 4.97
CA SER A 20 1.13 -27.86 5.18
C SER A 20 1.41 -26.56 4.43
N ASN A 21 0.35 -25.97 3.88
CA ASN A 21 0.28 -24.63 3.27
C ASN A 21 1.23 -23.59 3.89
N PRO A 22 1.77 -22.66 3.09
CA PRO A 22 2.47 -21.49 3.64
C PRO A 22 1.51 -20.69 4.54
N PRO A 23 2.01 -20.09 5.63
CA PRO A 23 1.16 -19.34 6.55
C PRO A 23 0.54 -18.16 5.80
N ALA A 24 -0.79 -18.06 5.84
CA ALA A 24 -1.51 -16.86 5.45
C ALA A 24 -0.88 -15.68 6.20
N LEU A 25 -0.43 -14.66 5.46
CA LEU A 25 0.08 -13.42 6.04
C LEU A 25 -0.94 -12.95 7.08
N SER A 26 -0.51 -12.87 8.34
CA SER A 26 -1.36 -12.37 9.42
C SER A 26 -1.76 -10.95 9.09
N SER A 27 -3.05 -10.74 8.78
CA SER A 27 -3.66 -9.45 8.47
C SER A 27 -3.80 -8.59 9.74
N ARG A 28 -2.70 -8.33 10.44
CA ARG A 28 -2.70 -7.33 11.50
C ARG A 28 -2.86 -5.96 10.84
N PRO A 29 -3.82 -5.13 11.30
CA PRO A 29 -3.91 -3.75 10.85
C PRO A 29 -2.58 -3.06 11.09
N VAL A 30 -2.04 -2.40 10.06
CA VAL A 30 -0.85 -1.57 10.18
C VAL A 30 -1.28 -0.24 10.81
N ASP A 31 -0.77 0.06 12.00
CA ASP A 31 -1.09 1.30 12.70
C ASP A 31 -0.16 2.43 12.23
N VAL A 32 -0.75 3.51 11.71
CA VAL A 32 -0.01 4.70 11.26
C VAL A 32 0.85 5.31 12.37
N SER A 33 0.44 5.17 13.64
CA SER A 33 1.17 5.71 14.79
C SER A 33 2.50 5.01 15.05
N SER A 34 2.72 3.83 14.45
CA SER A 34 3.96 3.07 14.56
C SER A 34 5.10 3.63 13.69
N PHE A 35 4.82 4.56 12.79
CA PHE A 35 5.81 5.16 11.91
C PHE A 35 6.33 6.48 12.47
N THR A 36 7.64 6.70 12.30
CA THR A 36 8.23 8.01 12.59
C THR A 36 7.73 9.01 11.54
N HIS A 37 7.23 10.15 12.00
CA HIS A 37 6.73 11.22 11.15
C HIS A 37 7.23 12.57 11.64
N THR A 38 7.86 13.31 10.74
CA THR A 38 8.24 14.71 10.94
C THR A 38 7.51 15.56 9.90
N PRO A 39 6.64 16.51 10.31
CA PRO A 39 5.94 17.38 9.37
C PRO A 39 6.90 18.10 8.42
N CYS A 40 6.55 18.19 7.14
CA CYS A 40 7.34 18.82 6.06
C CYS A 40 8.65 18.09 5.67
N TYR A 41 8.86 16.85 6.11
CA TYR A 41 9.98 15.99 5.67
C TYR A 41 9.43 14.69 5.05
N CYS A 42 8.47 14.81 4.12
CA CYS A 42 7.76 13.65 3.58
C CYS A 42 8.68 12.66 2.84
N GLU A 43 9.78 13.13 2.26
CA GLU A 43 10.82 12.27 1.67
C GLU A 43 11.53 11.37 2.69
N GLU A 44 11.89 11.90 3.87
CA GLU A 44 12.52 11.12 4.93
C GLU A 44 11.51 10.19 5.60
N ASN A 45 10.28 10.68 5.80
CA ASN A 45 9.18 9.89 6.35
C ASN A 45 8.87 8.68 5.45
N VAL A 46 8.80 8.87 4.14
CA VAL A 46 8.56 7.78 3.17
C VAL A 46 9.75 6.82 3.12
N TYR A 47 10.99 7.31 3.19
CA TYR A 47 12.17 6.44 3.28
C TYR A 47 12.11 5.50 4.50
N MET A 48 11.81 6.05 5.69
CA MET A 48 11.67 5.26 6.91
C MET A 48 10.50 4.29 6.86
N LEU A 49 9.36 4.74 6.31
CA LEU A 49 8.18 3.93 6.08
C LEU A 49 8.49 2.72 5.19
N CYS A 50 9.14 2.90 4.04
CA CYS A 50 9.52 1.78 3.16
C CYS A 50 10.41 0.76 3.88
N ASN A 51 11.41 1.23 4.64
CA ASN A 51 12.28 0.35 5.41
C ASN A 51 11.49 -0.47 6.45
N GLU A 52 10.52 0.15 7.11
CA GLU A 52 9.67 -0.53 8.10
C GLU A 52 8.70 -1.54 7.46
N LEU A 53 8.13 -1.23 6.29
CA LEU A 53 7.29 -2.16 5.53
C LEU A 53 8.05 -3.41 5.10
N ILE A 54 9.32 -3.24 4.68
CA ILE A 54 10.22 -4.36 4.36
C ILE A 54 10.55 -5.15 5.62
N ARG A 55 10.96 -4.48 6.71
CA ARG A 55 11.36 -5.11 7.97
C ARG A 55 10.23 -5.94 8.60
N THR A 56 8.98 -5.50 8.46
CA THR A 56 7.80 -6.17 9.03
C THR A 56 7.19 -7.22 8.11
N GLY A 57 7.72 -7.38 6.88
CA GLY A 57 7.23 -8.34 5.89
C GLY A 57 5.91 -7.94 5.25
N VAL A 58 5.50 -6.67 5.36
CA VAL A 58 4.35 -6.13 4.64
C VAL A 58 4.67 -5.97 3.15
N ALA A 59 5.91 -5.58 2.85
CA ALA A 59 6.47 -5.44 1.52
C ALA A 59 7.42 -6.58 1.15
N ASP A 60 7.75 -6.68 -0.14
CA ASP A 60 8.76 -7.60 -0.65
C ASP A 60 10.12 -7.34 0.05
N PRO A 61 10.89 -8.37 0.44
CA PRO A 61 12.17 -8.17 1.12
C PRO A 61 13.19 -7.35 0.35
N ALA A 62 13.10 -7.31 -0.99
CA ALA A 62 13.94 -6.47 -1.84
C ALA A 62 13.29 -5.11 -2.17
N GLY A 63 12.11 -4.81 -1.59
CA GLY A 63 11.35 -3.58 -1.84
C GLY A 63 10.83 -3.45 -3.26
N THR A 64 10.78 -4.54 -4.02
CA THR A 64 10.47 -4.48 -5.46
C THR A 64 9.02 -4.14 -5.76
N ASP A 65 8.14 -4.29 -4.78
CA ASP A 65 6.74 -3.89 -4.83
C ASP A 65 6.50 -2.45 -4.34
N LEU A 66 7.54 -1.72 -3.91
CA LEU A 66 7.43 -0.36 -3.41
C LEU A 66 7.96 0.67 -4.42
N TYR A 67 7.22 1.75 -4.60
CA TYR A 67 7.55 2.85 -5.49
C TYR A 67 7.42 4.17 -4.75
N VAL A 68 8.54 4.88 -4.55
CA VAL A 68 8.53 6.23 -3.99
C VAL A 68 8.19 7.22 -5.10
N VAL A 69 7.14 8.00 -4.90
CA VAL A 69 6.60 8.92 -5.91
C VAL A 69 6.70 10.34 -5.40
N PHE A 70 7.49 11.15 -6.11
CA PHE A 70 7.53 12.60 -5.92
C PHE A 70 6.45 13.25 -6.78
N ILE A 71 5.59 14.03 -6.13
CA ILE A 71 4.51 14.78 -6.76
C ILE A 71 4.90 16.25 -6.70
N SER A 72 5.27 16.83 -7.83
CA SER A 72 5.57 18.26 -7.97
C SER A 72 5.17 18.73 -9.37
N ASN A 73 5.28 20.02 -9.65
CA ASN A 73 5.16 20.59 -10.97
C ASN A 73 6.13 21.76 -11.14
N GLU A 74 6.21 22.33 -12.34
CA GLU A 74 7.14 23.42 -12.66
C GLU A 74 6.94 24.65 -11.76
N GLU A 75 5.69 24.94 -11.37
CA GLU A 75 5.37 26.06 -10.50
C GLU A 75 5.57 25.77 -9.02
N LYS A 76 5.87 24.53 -8.63
CA LYS A 76 5.87 24.04 -7.25
C LYS A 76 4.59 24.43 -6.52
N LYS A 77 3.45 24.08 -7.13
CA LYS A 77 2.11 24.31 -6.59
C LYS A 77 1.25 23.08 -6.88
N VAL A 78 1.29 22.14 -5.97
CA VAL A 78 0.56 20.88 -6.02
C VAL A 78 -0.61 20.94 -5.03
N PRO A 79 -1.83 21.18 -5.51
CA PRO A 79 -3.00 21.04 -4.67
C PRO A 79 -3.21 19.57 -4.32
N LEU A 80 -3.45 19.27 -3.05
CA LEU A 80 -3.88 17.98 -2.52
C LEU A 80 -5.00 18.20 -1.51
N TRP A 81 -5.94 17.27 -1.47
CA TRP A 81 -7.01 17.20 -0.47
C TRP A 81 -6.73 16.10 0.54
N HIS A 82 -7.55 16.07 1.59
CA HIS A 82 -7.46 15.03 2.62
C HIS A 82 -6.07 14.98 3.27
N GLN A 83 -5.51 16.15 3.56
CA GLN A 83 -4.21 16.31 4.21
C GLN A 83 -4.44 16.76 5.67
N LYS A 84 -3.80 16.09 6.63
CA LYS A 84 -3.93 16.35 8.07
C LYS A 84 -3.59 17.79 8.47
N ALA A 85 -2.70 18.43 7.73
CA ALA A 85 -2.30 19.83 7.95
C ALA A 85 -3.31 20.84 7.37
N GLY A 86 -4.27 20.39 6.55
CA GLY A 86 -5.31 21.22 5.96
C GLY A 86 -6.23 21.83 7.02
N HIS A 87 -6.56 23.11 6.86
CA HIS A 87 -7.46 23.83 7.78
C HIS A 87 -8.91 23.87 7.30
N SER A 88 -9.18 23.51 6.05
CA SER A 88 -10.51 23.38 5.49
C SER A 88 -11.10 22.00 5.78
N ASP A 89 -12.43 21.88 5.72
CA ASP A 89 -13.15 20.62 5.97
C ASP A 89 -12.75 19.49 4.99
N ASP A 90 -12.24 19.84 3.81
CA ASP A 90 -11.76 18.92 2.79
C ASP A 90 -10.24 18.67 2.85
N GLY A 91 -9.56 19.19 3.87
CA GLY A 91 -8.14 18.96 4.11
C GLY A 91 -7.23 19.51 2.99
N PHE A 92 -7.63 20.61 2.33
CA PHE A 92 -6.88 21.19 1.22
C PHE A 92 -5.53 21.78 1.65
N ILE A 93 -4.46 21.41 0.94
CA ILE A 93 -3.13 22.02 1.02
C ILE A 93 -2.58 22.21 -0.40
N CYS A 94 -1.87 23.33 -0.62
CA CYS A 94 -1.06 23.53 -1.81
C CYS A 94 0.42 23.36 -1.44
N TRP A 95 0.97 22.18 -1.75
CA TRP A 95 2.36 21.83 -1.51
C TRP A 95 3.28 22.36 -2.61
N ASP A 96 4.55 22.58 -2.30
CA ASP A 96 5.59 22.78 -3.32
C ASP A 96 6.01 21.45 -3.97
N TYR A 97 6.09 20.40 -3.16
CA TYR A 97 6.09 19.00 -3.56
C TYR A 97 5.51 18.13 -2.44
N HIS A 98 5.11 16.91 -2.78
CA HIS A 98 4.77 15.88 -1.78
C HIS A 98 5.36 14.54 -2.19
N VAL A 99 5.61 13.67 -1.21
CA VAL A 99 6.17 12.33 -1.44
C VAL A 99 5.26 11.29 -0.80
N ILE A 100 4.94 10.27 -1.59
CA ILE A 100 4.15 9.11 -1.16
C ILE A 100 4.86 7.82 -1.54
N CYS A 101 4.48 6.70 -0.93
CA CYS A 101 4.88 5.37 -1.39
C CYS A 101 3.68 4.62 -1.98
N ILE A 102 3.82 4.11 -3.21
CA ILE A 102 2.85 3.18 -3.81
C ILE A 102 3.38 1.77 -3.62
N GLN A 103 2.55 0.89 -3.06
CA GLN A 103 2.82 -0.55 -3.03
C GLN A 103 2.00 -1.23 -4.13
N SER A 104 2.68 -1.77 -5.16
CA SER A 104 2.04 -2.51 -6.25
C SER A 104 2.16 -4.00 -6.05
N ARG A 105 1.03 -4.69 -5.90
CA ARG A 105 0.99 -6.13 -5.64
C ARG A 105 1.15 -6.98 -6.91
N ARG A 106 1.33 -6.34 -8.08
CA ARG A 106 1.58 -6.93 -9.41
C ARG A 106 0.59 -8.03 -9.84
N SER A 107 -0.53 -8.17 -9.13
CA SER A 107 -1.63 -9.10 -9.41
C SER A 107 -2.89 -8.28 -9.61
N LYS A 108 -3.66 -8.59 -10.66
CA LYS A 108 -4.94 -7.91 -10.93
C LYS A 108 -6.01 -8.20 -9.88
N GLU A 109 -5.80 -9.23 -9.05
CA GLU A 109 -6.74 -9.67 -8.02
C GLU A 109 -6.55 -8.92 -6.69
N VAL A 110 -5.42 -8.23 -6.52
CA VAL A 110 -5.07 -7.52 -5.30
C VAL A 110 -4.96 -6.03 -5.60
N LEU A 111 -5.57 -5.21 -4.76
CA LEU A 111 -5.52 -3.75 -4.91
C LEU A 111 -4.12 -3.22 -4.59
N ASP A 112 -3.69 -2.24 -5.38
CA ASP A 112 -2.52 -1.44 -5.09
C ASP A 112 -2.86 -0.39 -4.02
N PHE A 113 -1.86 -0.04 -3.21
CA PHE A 113 -2.03 0.81 -2.05
C PHE A 113 -1.13 2.04 -2.10
N VAL A 114 -1.61 3.14 -1.53
CA VAL A 114 -0.85 4.36 -1.25
C VAL A 114 -0.60 4.46 0.24
N TRP A 115 0.66 4.68 0.59
CA TRP A 115 1.15 4.96 1.92
C TRP A 115 1.53 6.43 1.98
N ASP A 116 0.64 7.24 2.54
CA ASP A 116 0.83 8.67 2.76
C ASP A 116 0.60 8.96 4.25
N LEU A 117 1.67 9.37 4.94
CA LEU A 117 1.61 9.67 6.38
C LEU A 117 0.94 11.02 6.66
N ASP A 118 0.82 11.89 5.66
CA ASP A 118 0.21 13.21 5.78
C ASP A 118 -1.27 13.23 5.41
N SER A 119 -1.82 12.10 4.91
CA SER A 119 -3.24 12.02 4.52
C SER A 119 -4.18 11.59 5.66
N ASP A 120 -5.38 12.15 5.70
CA ASP A 120 -6.48 11.73 6.58
C ASP A 120 -7.33 10.58 6.01
N LEU A 121 -7.05 10.13 4.78
CA LEU A 121 -7.64 8.94 4.19
C LEU A 121 -7.22 7.66 4.95
N PRO A 122 -7.88 6.50 4.68
CA PRO A 122 -7.48 5.23 5.28
C PRO A 122 -5.98 4.95 5.10
N PHE A 123 -5.35 4.30 6.08
CA PHE A 123 -3.92 4.01 6.03
C PHE A 123 -3.66 2.49 6.09
N PRO A 124 -3.08 1.88 5.03
CA PRO A 124 -2.86 2.47 3.70
C PRO A 124 -4.17 2.72 2.94
N SER A 125 -4.13 3.64 1.98
CA SER A 125 -5.29 3.97 1.12
C SER A 125 -5.30 3.09 -0.12
N PRO A 126 -6.46 2.56 -0.57
CA PRO A 126 -6.56 1.99 -1.92
C PRO A 126 -6.16 3.03 -2.98
N LEU A 127 -5.32 2.66 -3.94
CA LEU A 127 -4.76 3.59 -4.93
C LEU A 127 -5.84 4.38 -5.67
N ILE A 128 -6.90 3.71 -6.12
CA ILE A 128 -7.99 4.36 -6.85
C ILE A 128 -8.70 5.40 -5.99
N GLN A 129 -8.93 5.10 -4.70
CA GLN A 129 -9.55 6.04 -3.77
C GLN A 129 -8.65 7.26 -3.54
N TYR A 130 -7.36 7.04 -3.29
CA TYR A 130 -6.41 8.14 -3.09
C TYR A 130 -6.34 9.07 -4.32
N VAL A 131 -6.32 8.51 -5.52
CA VAL A 131 -6.34 9.31 -6.77
C VAL A 131 -7.65 10.09 -6.92
N SER A 132 -8.79 9.48 -6.61
CA SER A 132 -10.09 10.16 -6.75
C SER A 132 -10.32 11.24 -5.70
N GLU A 133 -9.87 11.04 -4.46
CA GLU A 133 -10.21 11.90 -3.31
C GLU A 133 -9.10 12.90 -2.97
N ALA A 134 -7.84 12.48 -2.91
CA ALA A 134 -6.72 13.36 -2.56
C ALA A 134 -6.12 14.07 -3.78
N ILE A 135 -5.97 13.39 -4.92
CA ILE A 135 -5.39 13.99 -6.13
C ILE A 135 -6.44 14.78 -6.94
N GLN A 136 -7.67 14.29 -7.04
CA GLN A 136 -8.78 14.90 -7.81
C GLN A 136 -8.34 15.50 -9.17
N PRO A 137 -7.86 14.68 -10.12
CA PRO A 137 -7.30 15.18 -11.38
C PRO A 137 -8.29 15.99 -12.24
N LEU A 138 -9.60 15.76 -12.08
CA LEU A 138 -10.65 16.47 -12.82
C LEU A 138 -10.92 17.88 -12.27
N SER A 139 -10.55 18.18 -11.03
CA SER A 139 -10.76 19.49 -10.41
C SER A 139 -9.93 20.61 -11.08
N PHE A 140 -8.93 20.25 -11.89
CA PHE A 140 -7.98 21.19 -12.49
C PHE A 140 -7.71 20.99 -13.98
N GLY A 141 -8.64 20.38 -14.73
CA GLY A 141 -8.41 19.88 -16.11
C GLY A 141 -7.56 20.75 -17.07
N ASN A 142 -7.61 22.08 -16.98
CA ASN A 142 -6.77 23.03 -17.77
C ASN A 142 -6.07 24.10 -16.91
N SER A 143 -5.86 23.84 -15.63
CA SER A 143 -5.28 24.82 -14.70
C SER A 143 -3.76 24.77 -14.70
N ARG A 144 -3.14 25.91 -14.34
CA ARG A 144 -1.71 26.04 -14.02
C ARG A 144 -1.20 25.07 -12.94
N TYR A 145 -2.11 24.43 -12.22
CA TYR A 145 -1.83 23.42 -11.20
C TYR A 145 -1.71 21.98 -11.74
N ALA A 146 -1.70 21.79 -13.07
CA ALA A 146 -1.42 20.48 -13.66
C ALA A 146 -0.09 19.91 -13.14
N ARG A 147 -0.10 18.65 -12.70
CA ARG A 147 1.01 18.03 -11.96
C ARG A 147 2.10 17.46 -12.88
N GLN A 148 1.74 17.05 -14.09
CA GLN A 148 2.68 16.70 -15.17
C GLN A 148 2.08 17.11 -16.51
N LYS A 149 2.89 17.67 -17.42
CA LYS A 149 2.49 17.78 -18.83
C LYS A 149 2.63 16.40 -19.48
N PRO A 150 1.71 15.99 -20.38
CA PRO A 150 1.91 14.82 -21.21
C PRO A 150 3.24 14.95 -21.95
N TYR A 151 3.98 13.84 -22.06
CA TYR A 151 5.15 13.77 -22.93
C TYR A 151 4.63 13.86 -24.38
N GLU A 152 4.73 15.04 -25.00
CA GLU A 152 4.49 15.19 -26.44
C GLU A 152 5.73 14.65 -27.17
N GLY A 153 5.67 13.39 -27.59
CA GLY A 153 6.70 12.79 -28.43
C GLY A 153 6.76 13.51 -29.78
N SER A 154 7.92 14.09 -30.09
CA SER A 154 8.33 14.57 -31.42
C SER A 154 8.79 13.42 -32.31
#